data_AF-A0A428TA52-F1
#
_entry.id   AF-A0A428TA52-F1
#
_cell.length_a   1.000
_cell.length_b   1.000
_cell.length_c   1.000
_cell.angle_alpha   90.00
_cell.angle_beta   90.00
_cell.angle_gamma   90.00
#
_symmetry.space_group_name_H-M   'P 1'
#
loop_
_entity.id
_entity.type
_entity.pdbx_description
1 polymer ?
#
loop_
_entity_poly.entity_id
_entity_poly.type
_entity_poly.pdbx_seq_one_letter_code
_entity_poly.pdbx_strand_id
1 'polypeptide(L)'
;MFSYIRYGWRWLKSKLMLCMLLVLICSAFTIALGLVEGVFLGQWFLQRHKDTAKFLVQDSVSAKAYSWLSVPGRTSFLDAIIQPYYIPQLRNPTDWVEKLGLKRPTSWDASRLEQVGSLSDLYRKRRRHSFTPTWHHWIYASAQSKPMEGDVDEWDKAFNELLQYRDKYEYFGRGNFHYITCPRNFLCSAWRITGPALLHFTTELPPQAEVADKSVAKTTNVEVMPNHDPVTVRLFELPLRNPVLPGVFPSRFEQMRSITGNLSFWSSQEPYSEALQFVRQAQKLYSSMAELYPRTYGRLFKIEKRYLELLRLDESQALGRIQLISTGVSILLTVIAVRAWELVHTLWGKLLGNKAKKRSKVVAEGSQLVTEPTINDPVAWMLQDFLERLTEEEEKSLMGDPTGSHVLKRIRTALKDKNFSSRDEVLGGIMNAMGKDADGNTKQSK
;
A
#
# COMPACT_ATOMS: atom_id res chain seq x y z
N MET A 1 -13.20 -64.58 15.37
CA MET A 1 -13.61 -63.20 15.00
C MET A 1 -12.49 -62.16 15.16
N PHE A 2 -11.82 -62.06 16.32
CA PHE A 2 -10.74 -61.07 16.57
C PHE A 2 -9.53 -61.15 15.61
N SER A 3 -9.14 -62.34 15.14
CA SER A 3 -8.02 -62.50 14.19
C SER A 3 -8.30 -61.89 12.81
N TYR A 4 -9.53 -62.04 12.30
CA TYR A 4 -9.95 -61.46 11.02
C TYR A 4 -10.04 -59.93 11.07
N ILE A 5 -10.48 -59.36 12.20
CA ILE A 5 -10.51 -57.90 12.41
C ILE A 5 -9.08 -57.34 12.46
N ARG A 6 -8.16 -58.03 13.14
CA ARG A 6 -6.74 -57.62 13.23
C ARG A 6 -6.01 -57.74 11.89
N TYR A 7 -6.34 -58.76 11.10
CA TYR A 7 -5.81 -58.94 9.74
C TYR A 7 -6.36 -57.87 8.79
N GLY A 8 -7.66 -57.62 8.80
CA GLY A 8 -8.30 -56.54 8.04
C GLY A 8 -7.74 -55.17 8.36
N TRP A 9 -7.49 -54.87 9.65
CA TRP A 9 -6.85 -53.62 10.08
C TRP A 9 -5.41 -53.47 9.58
N ARG A 10 -4.61 -54.55 9.63
CA ARG A 10 -3.22 -54.54 9.10
C ARG A 10 -3.18 -54.36 7.59
N TRP A 11 -4.09 -55.03 6.88
CA TRP A 11 -4.21 -54.89 5.43
C TRP A 11 -4.65 -53.48 5.03
N LEU A 12 -5.67 -52.93 5.69
CA LEU A 12 -6.14 -51.56 5.48
C LEU A 12 -5.03 -50.54 5.77
N LYS A 13 -4.31 -50.67 6.89
CA LYS A 13 -3.17 -49.81 7.23
C LYS A 13 -2.06 -49.90 6.18
N SER A 14 -1.77 -51.09 5.67
CA SER A 14 -0.75 -51.30 4.63
C SER A 14 -1.15 -50.65 3.29
N LYS A 15 -2.40 -50.82 2.86
CA LYS A 15 -2.93 -50.16 1.65
C LYS A 15 -2.98 -48.65 1.80
N LEU A 16 -3.41 -48.16 2.96
CA LEU A 16 -3.40 -46.73 3.28
C LEU A 16 -1.97 -46.15 3.25
N MET A 17 -1.01 -46.85 3.85
CA MET A 17 0.42 -46.46 3.82
C MET A 17 0.96 -46.41 2.40
N LEU A 18 0.64 -47.39 1.55
CA LEU A 18 1.08 -47.42 0.15
C LEU A 18 0.48 -46.25 -0.64
N CYS A 19 -0.82 -45.96 -0.46
CA CYS A 19 -1.48 -44.81 -1.08
C CYS A 19 -0.87 -43.49 -0.61
N MET A 20 -0.58 -43.35 0.70
CA MET A 20 0.08 -42.17 1.24
C MET A 20 1.49 -41.98 0.68
N LEU A 21 2.25 -43.07 0.50
CA LEU A 21 3.59 -43.05 -0.11
C LEU A 21 3.53 -42.61 -1.58
N LEU A 22 2.57 -43.12 -2.35
CA LEU A 22 2.37 -42.71 -3.74
C LEU A 22 1.95 -41.24 -3.83
N VAL A 23 1.04 -40.77 -2.98
CA VAL A 23 0.67 -39.34 -2.92
C VAL A 23 1.87 -38.50 -2.53
N LEU A 24 2.69 -38.93 -1.57
CA LEU A 24 3.89 -38.22 -1.15
C LEU A 24 4.90 -38.11 -2.30
N ILE A 25 5.15 -39.19 -3.04
CA ILE A 25 6.05 -39.18 -4.21
C ILE A 25 5.47 -38.27 -5.30
N CYS A 26 4.18 -38.36 -5.56
CA CYS A 26 3.51 -37.52 -6.56
C CYS A 26 3.45 -36.04 -6.18
N SER A 27 3.53 -35.70 -4.90
CA SER A 27 3.47 -34.31 -4.40
C SER A 27 4.81 -33.78 -3.88
N ALA A 28 5.88 -34.58 -3.89
CA ALA A 28 7.16 -34.22 -3.29
C ALA A 28 7.75 -32.92 -3.87
N PHE A 29 7.70 -32.76 -5.20
CA PHE A 29 8.14 -31.53 -5.87
C PHE A 29 7.28 -30.32 -5.51
N THR A 30 5.96 -30.50 -5.44
CA THR A 30 5.01 -29.46 -5.05
C THR A 30 5.16 -29.03 -3.59
N ILE A 31 5.40 -29.97 -2.69
CA ILE A 31 5.72 -29.68 -1.29
C ILE A 31 7.04 -28.92 -1.19
N ALA A 32 8.09 -29.39 -1.88
CA ALA A 32 9.40 -28.74 -1.87
C ALA A 32 9.32 -27.31 -2.43
N LEU A 33 8.60 -27.11 -3.53
CA LEU A 33 8.37 -25.79 -4.11
C LEU A 33 7.63 -24.90 -3.12
N GLY A 34 6.50 -25.36 -2.58
CA GLY A 34 5.69 -24.59 -1.64
C GLY A 34 6.46 -24.21 -0.36
N LEU A 35 7.33 -25.09 0.15
CA LEU A 35 8.22 -24.76 1.26
C LEU A 35 9.19 -23.61 0.92
N VAL A 36 9.83 -23.64 -0.26
CA VAL A 36 10.74 -22.58 -0.70
C VAL A 36 10.00 -21.26 -0.92
N GLU A 37 8.84 -21.32 -1.59
CA GLU A 37 7.95 -20.17 -1.79
C GLU A 37 7.49 -19.55 -0.48
N GLY A 38 7.20 -20.38 0.53
CA GLY A 38 6.80 -19.90 1.85
C GLY A 38 7.91 -19.12 2.57
N VAL A 39 9.19 -19.45 2.34
CA VAL A 39 10.30 -18.65 2.87
C VAL A 39 10.33 -17.28 2.21
N PHE A 40 10.25 -17.24 0.87
CA PHE A 40 10.25 -15.97 0.12
C PHE A 40 9.06 -15.10 0.53
N LEU A 41 7.85 -15.67 0.56
CA LEU A 41 6.65 -14.94 0.91
C LEU A 41 6.66 -14.50 2.38
N GLY A 42 7.17 -15.33 3.29
CA GLY A 42 7.29 -15.00 4.72
C GLY A 42 8.24 -13.83 4.97
N GLN A 43 9.42 -13.84 4.34
CA GLN A 43 10.38 -12.72 4.41
C GLN A 43 9.80 -11.45 3.80
N TRP A 44 9.20 -11.56 2.61
CA TRP A 44 8.56 -10.44 1.94
C TRP A 44 7.43 -9.84 2.79
N PHE A 45 6.59 -10.67 3.40
CA PHE A 45 5.48 -10.23 4.25
C PHE A 45 5.97 -9.45 5.47
N LEU A 46 6.97 -9.97 6.18
CA LEU A 46 7.56 -9.29 7.35
C LEU A 46 8.21 -7.96 6.98
N GLN A 47 8.98 -7.95 5.89
CA GLN A 47 9.64 -6.74 5.40
C GLN A 47 8.59 -5.70 4.99
N ARG A 48 7.56 -6.10 4.26
CA ARG A 48 6.47 -5.23 3.82
C ARG A 48 5.69 -4.63 5.00
N HIS A 49 5.44 -5.40 6.05
CA HIS A 49 4.77 -4.91 7.25
C HIS A 49 5.60 -3.82 7.95
N LYS A 50 6.90 -4.06 8.14
CA LYS A 50 7.84 -3.08 8.71
C LYS A 50 7.95 -1.83 7.84
N ASP A 51 8.07 -2.01 6.53
CA ASP A 51 8.17 -0.90 5.58
C ASP A 51 6.88 -0.07 5.54
N THR A 52 5.70 -0.71 5.59
CA THR A 52 4.42 0.01 5.60
C THR A 52 4.28 0.88 6.85
N ALA A 53 4.57 0.33 8.04
CA ALA A 53 4.55 1.11 9.28
C ALA A 53 5.57 2.25 9.26
N LYS A 54 6.77 2.00 8.72
CA LYS A 54 7.79 3.03 8.55
C LYS A 54 7.32 4.15 7.61
N PHE A 55 6.76 3.81 6.45
CA PHE A 55 6.27 4.79 5.49
C PHE A 55 5.09 5.60 6.05
N LEU A 56 4.19 4.99 6.84
CA LEU A 56 3.12 5.73 7.51
C LEU A 56 3.67 6.88 8.36
N VAL A 57 4.66 6.59 9.21
CA VAL A 57 5.28 7.59 10.07
C VAL A 57 6.04 8.61 9.23
N GLN A 58 6.84 8.17 8.26
CA GLN A 58 7.64 9.06 7.41
C GLN A 58 6.77 10.03 6.59
N ASP A 59 5.71 9.52 5.95
CA ASP A 59 4.79 10.33 5.15
C ASP A 59 3.98 11.28 6.05
N SER A 60 3.56 10.84 7.24
CA SER A 60 2.83 11.69 8.20
C SER A 60 3.70 12.82 8.74
N VAL A 61 4.96 12.53 9.11
CA VAL A 61 5.95 13.55 9.52
C VAL A 61 6.21 14.52 8.38
N SER A 62 6.42 14.01 7.16
CA SER A 62 6.67 14.84 5.98
C SER A 62 5.49 15.75 5.69
N ALA A 63 4.27 15.21 5.68
CA ALA A 63 3.04 16.00 5.54
C ALA A 63 2.94 17.08 6.63
N LYS A 64 3.24 16.74 7.88
CA LYS A 64 3.24 17.72 8.97
C LYS A 64 4.29 18.81 8.76
N ALA A 65 5.50 18.46 8.35
CA ALA A 65 6.54 19.44 8.02
C ALA A 65 6.10 20.37 6.87
N TYR A 66 5.53 19.82 5.80
CA TYR A 66 5.00 20.63 4.70
C TYR A 66 3.83 21.53 5.10
N SER A 67 3.04 21.16 6.12
CA SER A 67 2.00 22.05 6.65
C SER A 67 2.58 23.30 7.35
N TRP A 68 3.86 23.31 7.72
CA TRP A 68 4.53 24.52 8.19
C TRP A 68 4.90 25.48 7.06
N LEU A 69 5.07 24.96 5.85
CA LEU A 69 5.29 25.75 4.64
C LEU A 69 3.99 26.31 4.06
N SER A 70 2.83 25.91 4.59
CA SER A 70 1.54 26.46 4.16
C SER A 70 1.24 27.80 4.81
N VAL A 71 0.53 28.64 4.06
CA VAL A 71 0.17 30.01 4.43
C VAL A 71 -1.30 30.05 4.81
N PRO A 72 -1.66 30.61 5.98
CA PRO A 72 -3.06 30.79 6.36
C PRO A 72 -3.86 31.56 5.28
N GLY A 73 -5.02 31.05 4.91
CA GLY A 73 -5.90 31.68 3.91
C GLY A 73 -5.54 31.37 2.44
N ARG A 74 -4.46 30.63 2.16
CA ARG A 74 -4.15 30.10 0.83
C ARG A 74 -4.26 28.58 0.82
N THR A 75 -4.50 28.00 -0.36
CA THR A 75 -4.41 26.54 -0.53
C THR A 75 -3.02 26.07 -0.11
N SER A 76 -2.98 25.13 0.83
CA SER A 76 -1.73 24.55 1.32
C SER A 76 -0.90 24.02 0.15
N PHE A 77 0.43 24.09 0.21
CA PHE A 77 1.30 23.44 -0.78
C PHE A 77 1.00 21.94 -0.93
N LEU A 78 0.50 21.31 0.13
CA LEU A 78 0.05 19.91 0.13
C LEU A 78 -1.21 19.66 -0.70
N ASP A 79 -2.05 20.69 -0.85
CA ASP A 79 -3.35 20.63 -1.53
C ASP A 79 -3.37 21.48 -2.80
N ALA A 80 -2.23 22.11 -3.12
CA ALA A 80 -2.08 22.99 -4.25
C ALA A 80 -2.07 22.19 -5.56
N ILE A 81 -2.73 22.75 -6.56
CA ILE A 81 -2.73 22.23 -7.93
C ILE A 81 -1.43 22.72 -8.59
N ILE A 82 -0.37 21.95 -8.39
CA ILE A 82 0.98 22.28 -8.86
C ILE A 82 1.48 21.25 -9.87
N GLN A 83 2.60 21.57 -10.54
CA GLN A 83 3.36 20.61 -11.33
C GLN A 83 3.63 19.32 -10.51
N PRO A 84 3.69 18.15 -11.16
CA PRO A 84 3.82 17.96 -12.60
C PRO A 84 2.49 17.91 -13.38
N TYR A 85 1.41 17.47 -12.73
CA TYR A 85 0.15 17.18 -13.42
C TYR A 85 -0.93 18.24 -13.23
N TYR A 86 -0.71 19.26 -12.40
CA TYR A 86 -1.74 20.24 -12.02
C TYR A 86 -3.04 19.55 -11.58
N ILE A 87 -2.90 18.58 -10.66
CA ILE A 87 -3.98 17.92 -9.92
C ILE A 87 -3.50 17.68 -8.48
N PRO A 88 -4.38 17.47 -7.49
CA PRO A 88 -3.97 17.26 -6.11
C PRO A 88 -3.19 15.95 -5.91
N GLN A 89 -2.13 16.01 -5.08
CA GLN A 89 -1.34 14.84 -4.68
C GLN A 89 -1.78 14.34 -3.30
N LEU A 90 -1.99 13.03 -3.15
CA LEU A 90 -2.26 12.45 -1.82
C LEU A 90 -0.93 12.20 -1.09
N ARG A 91 -0.40 13.26 -0.45
CA ARG A 91 0.83 13.20 0.34
C ARG A 91 0.62 12.75 1.78
N ASN A 92 -0.48 13.19 2.38
CA ASN A 92 -0.77 12.88 3.78
C ASN A 92 -1.58 11.58 3.87
N PRO A 93 -1.04 10.53 4.51
CA PRO A 93 -1.72 9.25 4.62
C PRO A 93 -2.88 9.26 5.63
N THR A 94 -3.05 10.30 6.46
CA THR A 94 -4.10 10.33 7.48
C THR A 94 -5.40 10.99 7.02
N ASP A 95 -5.38 11.77 5.94
CA ASP A 95 -6.52 12.56 5.46
C ASP A 95 -6.96 12.19 4.02
N TRP A 96 -6.33 11.19 3.40
CA TRP A 96 -6.56 10.84 2.00
C TRP A 96 -8.03 10.53 1.67
N VAL A 97 -8.77 9.91 2.61
CA VAL A 97 -10.19 9.61 2.47
C VAL A 97 -10.99 10.91 2.32
N GLU A 98 -10.71 11.90 3.15
CA GLU A 98 -11.38 13.20 3.13
C GLU A 98 -11.03 13.99 1.87
N LYS A 99 -9.77 13.93 1.41
CA LYS A 99 -9.34 14.56 0.15
C LYS A 99 -10.08 14.05 -1.08
N LEU A 100 -10.47 12.78 -1.06
CA LEU A 100 -11.32 12.18 -2.11
C LEU A 100 -12.81 12.52 -1.96
N GLY A 101 -13.20 13.25 -0.91
CA GLY A 101 -14.60 13.54 -0.59
C GLY A 101 -15.36 12.33 -0.04
N LEU A 102 -14.63 11.37 0.53
CA LEU A 102 -15.16 10.13 1.10
C LEU A 102 -15.23 10.21 2.63
N LYS A 103 -15.95 9.26 3.21
CA LYS A 103 -16.07 9.07 4.66
C LYS A 103 -16.02 7.59 5.01
N ARG A 104 -15.56 7.31 6.23
CA ARG A 104 -15.64 6.00 6.86
C ARG A 104 -16.82 5.97 7.84
N PRO A 105 -17.36 4.78 8.18
CA PRO A 105 -18.41 4.65 9.19
C PRO A 105 -17.91 5.10 10.57
N THR A 106 -18.83 5.46 11.47
CA THR A 106 -18.50 5.89 12.83
C THR A 106 -17.89 4.77 13.68
N SER A 107 -18.22 3.53 13.35
CA SER A 107 -17.67 2.30 13.95
C SER A 107 -16.29 1.91 13.43
N TRP A 108 -15.71 2.70 12.51
CA TRP A 108 -14.40 2.42 11.93
C TRP A 108 -13.34 2.26 13.02
N ASP A 109 -12.71 1.09 13.05
CA ASP A 109 -11.62 0.78 13.97
C ASP A 109 -10.53 -0.01 13.24
N ALA A 110 -9.43 0.67 12.94
CA ALA A 110 -8.25 0.02 12.40
C ALA A 110 -7.50 -0.69 13.53
N SER A 111 -7.55 -2.01 13.51
CA SER A 111 -6.75 -2.88 14.39
C SER A 111 -5.25 -2.82 14.09
N ARG A 112 -4.86 -2.44 12.85
CA ARG A 112 -3.47 -2.40 12.37
C ARG A 112 -3.18 -1.13 11.59
N LEU A 113 -1.91 -0.71 11.57
CA LEU A 113 -1.47 0.51 10.87
C LEU A 113 -1.73 0.45 9.36
N GLU A 114 -1.65 -0.71 8.71
CA GLU A 114 -1.94 -0.85 7.27
C GLU A 114 -3.39 -0.46 6.95
N GLN A 115 -4.32 -0.70 7.88
CA GLN A 115 -5.74 -0.48 7.66
C GLN A 115 -6.11 1.00 7.58
N VAL A 116 -5.23 1.92 8.01
CA VAL A 116 -5.39 3.37 7.75
C VAL A 116 -5.54 3.65 6.25
N GLY A 117 -4.83 2.88 5.42
CA GLY A 117 -4.96 2.90 3.96
C GLY A 117 -6.07 2.00 3.41
N SER A 118 -6.94 1.37 4.21
CA SER A 118 -7.90 0.39 3.67
C SER A 118 -8.80 0.99 2.59
N LEU A 119 -8.99 0.24 1.49
CA LEU A 119 -9.94 0.55 0.42
C LEU A 119 -11.36 0.00 0.71
N SER A 120 -11.56 -0.63 1.87
CA SER A 120 -12.88 -1.06 2.36
C SER A 120 -13.60 0.06 3.11
N ASP A 121 -14.92 -0.09 3.23
CA ASP A 121 -15.79 0.73 4.10
C ASP A 121 -15.71 2.23 3.79
N LEU A 122 -15.64 2.54 2.50
CA LEU A 122 -15.61 3.89 1.96
C LEU A 122 -17.01 4.28 1.51
N TYR A 123 -17.45 5.47 1.91
CA TYR A 123 -18.77 5.99 1.64
C TYR A 123 -18.70 7.39 1.08
N ARG A 124 -19.54 7.68 0.09
CA ARG A 124 -19.70 9.03 -0.46
C ARG A 124 -21.02 9.60 0.02
N LYS A 125 -21.02 10.86 0.48
CA LYS A 125 -22.28 11.54 0.86
C LYS A 125 -23.20 11.65 -0.35
N ARG A 126 -24.43 11.16 -0.21
CA ARG A 126 -25.45 11.24 -1.27
C ARG A 126 -25.81 12.71 -1.50
N ARG A 127 -25.69 13.17 -2.74
CA ARG A 127 -26.17 14.50 -3.13
C ARG A 127 -27.67 14.42 -3.42
N ARG A 128 -28.48 15.23 -2.73
CA ARG A 128 -29.95 15.24 -2.86
C ARG A 128 -30.44 15.49 -4.30
N HIS A 129 -29.62 16.13 -5.14
CA HIS A 129 -29.93 16.47 -6.53
C HIS A 129 -28.76 16.15 -7.48
N SER A 130 -28.34 14.88 -7.53
CA SER A 130 -27.36 14.44 -8.54
C SER A 130 -28.09 13.95 -9.79
N PHE A 131 -27.92 14.65 -10.92
CA PHE A 131 -28.36 14.19 -12.24
C PHE A 131 -27.50 13.05 -12.79
N THR A 132 -26.33 12.79 -12.18
CA THR A 132 -25.46 11.67 -12.53
C THR A 132 -25.67 10.52 -11.55
N PRO A 133 -26.09 9.33 -12.03
CA PRO A 133 -26.36 8.19 -11.16
C PRO A 133 -25.08 7.58 -10.57
N THR A 134 -23.94 7.75 -11.25
CA THR A 134 -22.65 7.18 -10.84
C THR A 134 -21.58 8.25 -10.67
N TRP A 135 -20.89 8.20 -9.54
CA TRP A 135 -19.69 9.01 -9.30
C TRP A 135 -18.46 8.26 -9.79
N HIS A 136 -17.52 8.96 -10.42
CA HIS A 136 -16.26 8.37 -10.87
C HIS A 136 -15.10 9.24 -10.42
N HIS A 137 -14.15 8.63 -9.73
CA HIS A 137 -12.93 9.29 -9.30
C HIS A 137 -11.73 8.38 -9.48
N TRP A 138 -10.60 8.96 -9.85
CA TRP A 138 -9.42 8.21 -10.26
C TRP A 138 -8.20 8.64 -9.45
N ILE A 139 -7.37 7.67 -9.06
CA ILE A 139 -6.04 7.94 -8.52
C ILE A 139 -5.02 7.31 -9.45
N TYR A 140 -4.13 8.12 -9.99
CA TYR A 140 -2.97 7.63 -10.71
C TYR A 140 -1.79 7.41 -9.76
N ALA A 141 -1.29 6.20 -9.73
CA ALA A 141 -0.17 5.76 -8.93
C ALA A 141 1.08 5.68 -9.81
N SER A 142 1.91 6.72 -9.77
CA SER A 142 3.16 6.81 -10.53
C SER A 142 4.20 5.83 -9.97
N ALA A 143 4.95 5.20 -10.88
CA ALA A 143 6.11 4.39 -10.52
C ALA A 143 7.33 5.25 -10.12
N GLN A 144 7.33 6.55 -10.43
CA GLN A 144 8.41 7.46 -10.13
C GLN A 144 8.22 8.17 -8.79
N SER A 145 9.34 8.52 -8.14
CA SER A 145 9.34 9.35 -6.93
C SER A 145 9.10 10.83 -7.23
N LYS A 146 9.55 11.30 -8.41
CA LYS A 146 9.38 12.67 -8.89
C LYS A 146 8.89 12.65 -10.35
N PRO A 147 7.57 12.61 -10.58
CA PRO A 147 7.04 12.53 -11.93
C PRO A 147 7.37 13.80 -12.73
N MET A 148 7.62 13.67 -14.04
CA MET A 148 8.04 14.74 -14.96
C MET A 148 9.38 15.43 -14.66
N GLU A 149 10.20 14.93 -13.72
CA GLU A 149 11.57 15.41 -13.52
C GLU A 149 12.58 14.36 -14.02
N GLY A 150 13.61 14.80 -14.76
CA GLY A 150 14.68 13.90 -15.25
C GLY A 150 14.21 12.94 -16.35
N ASP A 151 14.62 11.66 -16.25
CA ASP A 151 14.22 10.60 -17.18
C ASP A 151 12.76 10.18 -16.94
N VAL A 152 11.85 10.90 -17.58
CA VAL A 152 10.41 10.74 -17.38
C VAL A 152 9.91 9.41 -17.96
N ASP A 153 9.35 8.56 -17.10
CA ASP A 153 8.63 7.33 -17.41
C ASP A 153 7.49 7.56 -18.43
N GLU A 154 7.34 6.60 -19.33
CA GLU A 154 6.43 6.71 -20.46
C GLU A 154 4.95 6.62 -20.04
N TRP A 155 4.63 5.99 -18.90
CA TRP A 155 3.28 5.99 -18.35
C TRP A 155 2.95 7.33 -17.70
N ASP A 156 3.91 7.95 -17.05
CA ASP A 156 3.75 9.30 -16.50
C ASP A 156 3.47 10.31 -17.64
N LYS A 157 4.18 10.20 -18.78
CA LYS A 157 3.92 11.02 -19.98
C LYS A 157 2.51 10.77 -20.54
N ALA A 158 2.15 9.50 -20.71
CA ALA A 158 0.83 9.11 -21.19
C ALA A 158 -0.31 9.58 -20.26
N PHE A 159 -0.07 9.61 -18.94
CA PHE A 159 -1.02 10.15 -18.00
C PHE A 159 -1.19 11.65 -18.14
N ASN A 160 -0.09 12.41 -18.32
CA ASN A 160 -0.20 13.85 -18.60
C ASN A 160 -0.98 14.11 -19.90
N GLU A 161 -0.71 13.33 -20.95
CA GLU A 161 -1.46 13.40 -22.22
C GLU A 161 -2.95 13.08 -22.02
N LEU A 162 -3.29 12.07 -21.19
CA LEU A 162 -4.66 11.78 -20.79
C LEU A 162 -5.33 12.98 -20.13
N LEU A 163 -4.67 13.64 -19.19
CA LEU A 163 -5.24 14.81 -18.51
C LEU A 163 -5.51 15.95 -19.50
N GLN A 164 -4.57 16.23 -20.41
CA GLN A 164 -4.73 17.24 -21.45
C GLN A 164 -5.88 16.90 -22.41
N TYR A 165 -5.99 15.63 -22.80
CA TYR A 165 -7.10 15.16 -23.62
C TYR A 165 -8.44 15.39 -22.90
N ARG A 166 -8.55 14.99 -21.64
CA ARG A 166 -9.81 15.12 -20.89
C ARG A 166 -10.22 16.57 -20.69
N ASP A 167 -9.27 17.48 -20.42
CA ASP A 167 -9.59 18.92 -20.36
C ASP A 167 -10.14 19.48 -21.67
N LYS A 168 -9.68 18.95 -22.80
CA LYS A 168 -10.10 19.43 -24.12
C LYS A 168 -11.43 18.81 -24.58
N TYR A 169 -11.69 17.56 -24.21
CA TYR A 169 -12.78 16.77 -24.81
C TYR A 169 -13.85 16.28 -23.83
N GLU A 170 -13.66 16.39 -22.51
CA GLU A 170 -14.61 15.90 -21.52
C GLU A 170 -15.11 16.98 -20.56
N TYR A 171 -16.39 16.89 -20.19
CA TYR A 171 -17.06 17.87 -19.33
C TYR A 171 -16.40 18.05 -17.95
N PHE A 172 -15.90 16.96 -17.34
CA PHE A 172 -15.27 17.01 -16.01
C PHE A 172 -13.76 17.31 -16.05
N GLY A 173 -13.15 17.34 -17.24
CA GLY A 173 -11.70 17.52 -17.41
C GLY A 173 -10.86 16.63 -16.49
N ARG A 174 -9.79 17.22 -15.93
CA ARG A 174 -8.94 16.60 -14.90
C ARG A 174 -9.51 16.63 -13.47
N GLY A 175 -10.69 17.20 -13.25
CA GLY A 175 -11.22 17.51 -11.91
C GLY A 175 -11.53 16.31 -11.02
N ASN A 176 -11.57 15.09 -11.59
CA ASN A 176 -11.81 13.85 -10.86
C ASN A 176 -10.56 12.95 -10.75
N PHE A 177 -9.36 13.49 -10.96
CA PHE A 177 -8.10 12.78 -10.70
C PHE A 177 -7.41 13.28 -9.45
N HIS A 178 -6.72 12.35 -8.79
CA HIS A 178 -5.62 12.61 -7.89
C HIS A 178 -4.42 11.79 -8.34
N TYR A 179 -3.24 12.08 -7.79
CA TYR A 179 -2.09 11.23 -8.00
C TYR A 179 -1.30 10.95 -6.73
N ILE A 180 -0.53 9.87 -6.78
CA ILE A 180 0.44 9.48 -5.77
C ILE A 180 1.72 8.98 -6.43
N THR A 181 2.82 9.10 -5.72
CA THR A 181 4.13 8.58 -6.11
C THR A 181 4.41 7.33 -5.29
N CYS A 182 4.45 6.15 -5.91
CA CYS A 182 4.51 4.91 -5.17
C CYS A 182 5.84 4.55 -4.50
N PRO A 183 7.02 4.94 -5.02
CA PRO A 183 8.27 4.60 -4.36
C PRO A 183 8.29 5.13 -2.93
N ARG A 184 8.38 4.19 -1.96
CA ARG A 184 8.45 4.48 -0.52
C ARG A 184 7.25 5.26 0.05
N ASN A 185 6.05 5.06 -0.51
CA ASN A 185 4.83 5.69 -0.02
C ASN A 185 3.92 4.70 0.74
N PHE A 186 3.30 5.18 1.82
CA PHE A 186 2.42 4.40 2.67
C PHE A 186 1.21 3.85 1.92
N LEU A 187 0.48 4.68 1.18
CA LEU A 187 -0.77 4.28 0.51
C LEU A 187 -0.48 3.19 -0.53
N CYS A 188 0.55 3.36 -1.35
CA CYS A 188 0.96 2.31 -2.28
C CYS A 188 1.41 1.03 -1.56
N SER A 189 2.03 1.17 -0.38
CA SER A 189 2.42 0.02 0.46
C SER A 189 1.21 -0.75 1.00
N ALA A 190 0.24 -0.02 1.56
CA ALA A 190 -1.00 -0.55 2.13
C ALA A 190 -1.88 -1.22 1.06
N TRP A 191 -2.01 -0.59 -0.11
CA TRP A 191 -2.75 -1.14 -1.27
C TRP A 191 -1.99 -2.24 -2.01
N ARG A 192 -0.74 -2.52 -1.61
CA ARG A 192 0.15 -3.50 -2.24
C ARG A 192 0.33 -3.26 -3.73
N ILE A 193 0.50 -2.00 -4.12
CA ILE A 193 0.78 -1.59 -5.50
C ILE A 193 2.21 -1.06 -5.62
N THR A 194 2.78 -1.19 -6.83
CA THR A 194 4.15 -0.70 -7.12
C THR A 194 4.19 0.46 -8.11
N GLY A 195 3.08 0.76 -8.78
CA GLY A 195 3.04 1.68 -9.91
C GLY A 195 3.71 1.08 -11.17
N PRO A 196 3.34 1.52 -12.38
CA PRO A 196 2.25 2.45 -12.68
C PRO A 196 0.88 1.77 -12.52
N ALA A 197 -0.09 2.44 -11.91
CA ALA A 197 -1.44 1.89 -11.74
C ALA A 197 -2.52 2.97 -11.70
N LEU A 198 -3.76 2.59 -12.01
CA LEU A 198 -4.95 3.43 -11.86
C LEU A 198 -5.90 2.77 -10.85
N LEU A 199 -6.33 3.54 -9.85
CA LEU A 199 -7.42 3.15 -8.96
C LEU A 199 -8.67 3.90 -9.36
N HIS A 200 -9.77 3.17 -9.51
CA HIS A 200 -11.08 3.72 -9.84
C HIS A 200 -12.01 3.59 -8.65
N PHE A 201 -12.58 4.70 -8.21
CA PHE A 201 -13.57 4.78 -7.15
C PHE A 201 -14.93 5.09 -7.76
N THR A 202 -15.93 4.28 -7.45
CA THR A 202 -17.28 4.46 -8.00
C THR A 202 -18.38 4.07 -7.03
N THR A 203 -19.54 4.71 -7.13
CA THR A 203 -20.73 4.44 -6.29
C THR A 203 -21.68 3.44 -6.94
N GLU A 204 -21.20 2.57 -7.83
CA GLU A 204 -22.04 1.52 -8.41
C GLU A 204 -22.64 0.63 -7.32
N LEU A 205 -23.93 0.35 -7.46
CA LEU A 205 -24.56 -0.72 -6.70
C LEU A 205 -23.95 -2.05 -7.20
N PRO A 206 -23.48 -2.94 -6.31
CA PRO A 206 -22.99 -4.24 -6.74
C PRO A 206 -24.09 -4.95 -7.55
N PRO A 207 -23.76 -5.67 -8.63
CA PRO A 207 -24.72 -6.25 -9.58
C PRO A 207 -25.73 -7.24 -8.96
N GLN A 208 -25.60 -7.57 -7.67
CA GLN A 208 -26.51 -8.44 -6.93
C GLN A 208 -27.53 -7.66 -6.07
N ALA A 209 -27.41 -6.33 -5.96
CA ALA A 209 -28.31 -5.51 -5.13
C ALA A 209 -29.64 -5.16 -5.83
N GLU A 210 -29.77 -5.43 -7.13
CA GLU A 210 -31.05 -5.23 -7.85
C GLU A 210 -32.00 -6.45 -7.72
N VAL A 211 -31.53 -7.60 -7.23
CA VAL A 211 -32.33 -8.85 -7.14
C VAL A 211 -32.30 -9.50 -5.74
N ALA A 212 -31.46 -9.03 -4.82
CA ALA A 212 -31.46 -9.57 -3.45
C ALA A 212 -32.65 -9.04 -2.66
N ASP A 213 -33.71 -9.85 -2.68
CA ASP A 213 -34.76 -9.93 -1.67
C ASP A 213 -34.22 -9.56 -0.27
N LYS A 214 -34.99 -8.79 0.49
CA LYS A 214 -34.60 -8.17 1.78
C LYS A 214 -34.17 -9.16 2.88
N SER A 215 -34.11 -10.46 2.57
CA SER A 215 -33.72 -11.56 3.43
C SER A 215 -32.23 -11.94 3.35
N VAL A 216 -31.49 -11.55 2.31
CA VAL A 216 -30.08 -11.97 2.10
C VAL A 216 -29.05 -10.96 2.61
N ALA A 217 -29.47 -9.76 3.02
CA ALA A 217 -28.60 -8.76 3.67
C ALA A 217 -28.03 -9.20 5.05
N LYS A 218 -28.20 -10.46 5.44
CA LYS A 218 -27.72 -11.04 6.71
C LYS A 218 -26.35 -11.71 6.65
N THR A 219 -25.72 -11.86 5.48
CA THR A 219 -24.46 -12.64 5.37
C THR A 219 -23.19 -11.81 5.14
N THR A 220 -23.30 -10.51 4.85
CA THR A 220 -22.14 -9.61 4.82
C THR A 220 -22.46 -8.38 5.66
N ASN A 221 -21.71 -8.18 6.74
CA ASN A 221 -21.79 -7.02 7.64
C ASN A 221 -21.37 -5.73 6.94
N VAL A 222 -22.06 -5.31 5.87
CA VAL A 222 -21.87 -3.99 5.29
C VAL A 222 -22.73 -3.04 6.11
N GLU A 223 -22.10 -2.32 7.03
CA GLU A 223 -22.79 -1.32 7.83
C GLU A 223 -23.29 -0.19 6.91
N VAL A 224 -24.60 -0.16 6.65
CA VAL A 224 -25.20 0.84 5.76
C VAL A 224 -25.18 2.20 6.45
N MET A 225 -24.30 3.10 5.99
CA MET A 225 -24.21 4.46 6.53
C MET A 225 -25.34 5.35 6.00
N PRO A 226 -26.20 5.93 6.87
CA PRO A 226 -27.35 6.73 6.43
C PRO A 226 -26.93 7.94 5.57
N ASN A 227 -27.68 8.24 4.50
CA ASN A 227 -27.43 9.32 3.54
C ASN A 227 -26.09 9.25 2.79
N HIS A 228 -25.46 8.07 2.74
CA HIS A 228 -24.24 7.85 1.97
C HIS A 228 -24.38 6.62 1.08
N ASP A 229 -23.68 6.65 -0.04
CA ASP A 229 -23.61 5.55 -1.00
C ASP A 229 -22.26 4.84 -0.83
N PRO A 230 -22.24 3.49 -0.81
CA PRO A 230 -21.00 2.73 -0.70
C PRO A 230 -20.13 2.97 -1.94
N VAL A 231 -18.82 3.00 -1.74
CA VAL A 231 -17.84 3.16 -2.81
C VAL A 231 -17.14 1.84 -3.06
N THR A 232 -17.19 1.40 -4.31
CA THR A 232 -16.41 0.27 -4.82
C THR A 232 -15.12 0.80 -5.44
N VAL A 233 -14.03 0.09 -5.20
CA VAL A 233 -12.71 0.44 -5.74
C VAL A 233 -12.26 -0.65 -6.70
N ARG A 234 -11.72 -0.29 -7.86
CA ARG A 234 -11.09 -1.20 -8.82
C ARG A 234 -9.65 -0.78 -9.05
N LEU A 235 -8.77 -1.76 -9.28
CA LEU A 235 -7.35 -1.55 -9.48
C LEU A 235 -6.91 -2.06 -10.85
N PHE A 236 -6.27 -1.18 -11.61
CA PHE A 236 -5.66 -1.47 -12.91
C PHE A 236 -4.15 -1.29 -12.80
N GLU A 237 -3.40 -2.39 -12.69
CA GLU A 237 -1.93 -2.37 -12.74
C GLU A 237 -1.45 -2.34 -14.19
N LEU A 238 -0.57 -1.39 -14.52
CA LEU A 238 -0.11 -1.14 -15.89
C LEU A 238 1.31 -1.69 -16.11
N PRO A 239 1.61 -2.22 -17.32
CA PRO A 239 0.68 -2.56 -18.39
C PRO A 239 -0.32 -3.65 -17.96
N LEU A 240 -1.53 -3.61 -18.52
CA LEU A 240 -2.52 -4.67 -18.29
C LEU A 240 -1.97 -6.01 -18.77
N ARG A 241 -1.90 -6.99 -17.86
CA ARG A 241 -1.35 -8.34 -18.16
C ARG A 241 -2.30 -9.20 -18.99
N ASN A 242 -3.60 -9.04 -18.76
CA ASN A 242 -4.66 -9.75 -19.49
C ASN A 242 -5.53 -8.68 -20.16
N PRO A 243 -5.37 -8.44 -21.48
CA PRO A 243 -6.23 -7.48 -22.16
C PRO A 243 -7.65 -8.04 -22.17
N VAL A 244 -8.60 -7.31 -21.58
CA VAL A 244 -10.02 -7.70 -21.56
C VAL A 244 -10.65 -7.63 -22.97
N LEU A 245 -9.98 -6.93 -23.89
CA LEU A 245 -10.34 -6.85 -25.30
C LEU A 245 -9.31 -7.63 -26.15
N PRO A 246 -9.73 -8.34 -27.21
CA PRO A 246 -8.78 -8.90 -28.17
C PRO A 246 -8.05 -7.76 -28.89
N GLY A 247 -6.79 -7.50 -28.52
CA GLY A 247 -5.95 -6.50 -29.18
C GLY A 247 -4.82 -5.98 -28.30
N VAL A 248 -3.72 -5.54 -28.93
CA VAL A 248 -2.65 -4.77 -28.29
C VAL A 248 -3.03 -3.30 -28.40
N PHE A 249 -2.98 -2.56 -27.28
CA PHE A 249 -3.23 -1.12 -27.32
C PHE A 249 -2.16 -0.41 -28.15
N PRO A 250 -2.53 0.51 -29.06
CA PRO A 250 -1.56 1.21 -29.91
C PRO A 250 -0.54 2.03 -29.13
N SER A 251 -0.94 2.55 -27.96
CA SER A 251 -0.09 3.34 -27.09
C SER A 251 -0.53 3.20 -25.62
N ARG A 252 0.36 3.60 -24.70
CA ARG A 252 0.06 3.71 -23.26
C ARG A 252 -1.09 4.69 -23.00
N PHE A 253 -1.13 5.79 -23.74
CA PHE A 253 -2.21 6.76 -23.70
C PHE A 253 -3.55 6.12 -24.07
N GLU A 254 -3.62 5.37 -25.18
CA GLU A 254 -4.86 4.70 -25.58
C GLU A 254 -5.30 3.64 -24.56
N GLN A 255 -4.35 2.93 -23.92
CA GLN A 255 -4.69 2.01 -22.82
C GLN A 255 -5.29 2.76 -21.63
N MET A 256 -4.70 3.87 -21.19
CA MET A 256 -5.27 4.64 -20.08
C MET A 256 -6.62 5.25 -20.46
N ARG A 257 -6.74 5.79 -21.67
CA ARG A 257 -7.98 6.39 -22.19
C ARG A 257 -9.10 5.37 -22.28
N SER A 258 -8.82 4.15 -22.73
CA SER A 258 -9.84 3.08 -22.76
C SER A 258 -10.28 2.68 -21.36
N ILE A 259 -9.36 2.64 -20.40
CA ILE A 259 -9.68 2.35 -18.99
C ILE A 259 -10.61 3.44 -18.43
N THR A 260 -10.28 4.71 -18.64
CA THR A 260 -11.02 5.81 -18.01
C THR A 260 -12.30 6.22 -18.74
N GLY A 261 -12.37 6.00 -20.06
CA GLY A 261 -13.45 6.48 -20.91
C GLY A 261 -14.50 5.44 -21.30
N ASN A 262 -14.22 4.14 -21.18
CA ASN A 262 -15.14 3.09 -21.62
C ASN A 262 -15.80 2.35 -20.43
N LEU A 263 -17.11 2.55 -20.26
CA LEU A 263 -17.93 1.90 -19.22
C LEU A 263 -17.74 0.39 -19.19
N SER A 264 -17.83 -0.26 -20.35
CA SER A 264 -17.70 -1.72 -20.47
C SER A 264 -16.31 -2.21 -20.08
N PHE A 265 -15.28 -1.37 -20.27
CA PHE A 265 -13.92 -1.76 -19.96
C PHE A 265 -13.68 -1.79 -18.45
N TRP A 266 -13.87 -0.67 -17.76
CA TRP A 266 -13.54 -0.64 -16.34
C TRP A 266 -14.53 -1.45 -15.49
N SER A 267 -15.79 -1.59 -15.91
CA SER A 267 -16.79 -2.39 -15.17
C SER A 267 -16.52 -3.90 -15.24
N SER A 268 -15.84 -4.36 -16.29
CA SER A 268 -15.43 -5.77 -16.45
C SER A 268 -14.37 -6.21 -15.42
N GLN A 269 -13.64 -5.26 -14.83
CA GLN A 269 -12.64 -5.56 -13.81
C GLN A 269 -13.32 -5.81 -12.47
N GLU A 270 -12.96 -6.91 -11.81
CA GLU A 270 -13.45 -7.21 -10.46
C GLU A 270 -13.05 -6.12 -9.46
N PRO A 271 -13.92 -5.83 -8.46
CA PRO A 271 -13.58 -4.97 -7.34
C PRO A 271 -12.29 -5.40 -6.64
N TYR A 272 -11.55 -4.42 -6.12
CA TYR A 272 -10.33 -4.64 -5.37
C TYR A 272 -10.60 -5.57 -4.17
N SER A 273 -9.76 -6.59 -4.05
CA SER A 273 -9.73 -7.50 -2.92
C SER A 273 -8.31 -7.61 -2.41
N GLU A 274 -8.10 -7.39 -1.11
CA GLU A 274 -6.78 -7.50 -0.49
C GLU A 274 -6.19 -8.90 -0.64
N ALA A 275 -7.04 -9.93 -0.62
CA ALA A 275 -6.65 -11.32 -0.80
C ALA A 275 -6.20 -11.58 -2.25
N LEU A 276 -6.96 -11.09 -3.22
CA LEU A 276 -6.59 -11.22 -4.63
C LEU A 276 -5.29 -10.47 -4.92
N GLN A 277 -5.14 -9.26 -4.38
CA GLN A 277 -3.93 -8.47 -4.54
C GLN A 277 -2.73 -9.13 -3.86
N PHE A 278 -2.91 -9.76 -2.70
CA PHE A 278 -1.85 -10.58 -2.07
C PHE A 278 -1.36 -11.67 -3.01
N VAL A 279 -2.28 -12.45 -3.58
CA VAL A 279 -1.95 -13.55 -4.49
C VAL A 279 -1.21 -13.03 -5.72
N ARG A 280 -1.67 -11.92 -6.33
CA ARG A 280 -1.00 -11.29 -7.48
C ARG A 280 0.43 -10.86 -7.16
N GLN A 281 0.65 -10.25 -6.00
CA GLN A 281 2.00 -9.84 -5.58
C GLN A 281 2.88 -11.04 -5.22
N ALA A 282 2.32 -12.09 -4.62
CA ALA A 282 3.04 -13.34 -4.36
C ALA A 282 3.50 -14.00 -5.68
N GLN A 283 2.65 -14.05 -6.69
CA GLN A 283 3.03 -14.55 -8.02
C GLN A 283 4.14 -13.71 -8.66
N LYS A 284 4.07 -12.37 -8.55
CA LYS A 284 5.13 -11.47 -9.04
C LYS A 284 6.45 -11.68 -8.30
N LEU A 285 6.39 -11.94 -7.00
CA LEU A 285 7.55 -12.28 -6.18
C LEU A 285 8.14 -13.62 -6.63
N TYR A 286 7.33 -14.64 -6.86
CA TYR A 286 7.81 -15.94 -7.32
C TYR A 286 8.45 -15.85 -8.70
N SER A 287 7.84 -15.14 -9.65
CA SER A 287 8.43 -14.95 -10.97
C SER A 287 9.79 -14.23 -10.89
N SER A 288 9.89 -13.15 -10.08
CA SER A 288 11.15 -12.43 -9.91
C SER A 288 12.21 -13.27 -9.20
N MET A 289 11.84 -14.10 -8.23
CA MET A 289 12.75 -15.03 -7.56
C MET A 289 13.21 -16.15 -8.49
N ALA A 290 12.38 -16.62 -9.41
CA ALA A 290 12.76 -17.60 -10.43
C ALA A 290 13.79 -17.04 -11.41
N GLU A 291 13.67 -15.76 -11.77
CA GLU A 291 14.63 -15.04 -12.60
C GLU A 291 15.94 -14.76 -11.85
N LEU A 292 15.86 -14.37 -10.57
CA LEU A 292 17.03 -14.10 -9.73
C LEU A 292 17.83 -15.36 -9.41
N TYR A 293 17.15 -16.50 -9.21
CA TYR A 293 17.74 -17.78 -8.87
C TYR A 293 17.46 -18.86 -9.92
N PRO A 294 17.97 -18.71 -11.16
CA PRO A 294 17.58 -19.56 -12.29
C PRO A 294 18.07 -21.01 -12.16
N ARG A 295 19.19 -21.23 -11.45
CA ARG A 295 19.82 -22.56 -11.28
C ARG A 295 19.19 -23.38 -10.16
N THR A 296 18.57 -22.73 -9.17
CA THR A 296 17.97 -23.39 -8.00
C THR A 296 16.46 -23.35 -8.10
N TYR A 297 15.80 -22.33 -7.55
CA TYR A 297 14.34 -22.20 -7.53
C TYR A 297 13.76 -22.18 -8.96
N GLY A 298 14.35 -21.43 -9.88
CA GLY A 298 13.88 -21.40 -11.28
C GLY A 298 13.96 -22.76 -11.98
N ARG A 299 14.94 -23.60 -11.62
CA ARG A 299 15.05 -24.97 -12.14
C ARG A 299 14.02 -25.90 -11.49
N LEU A 300 13.81 -25.79 -10.19
CA LEU A 300 12.80 -26.54 -9.45
C LEU A 300 11.40 -26.28 -10.01
N PHE A 301 11.04 -25.01 -10.21
CA PHE A 301 9.77 -24.59 -10.81
C PHE A 301 9.56 -25.20 -12.21
N LYS A 302 10.59 -25.18 -13.07
CA LYS A 302 10.52 -25.78 -14.41
C LYS A 302 10.37 -27.30 -14.37
N ILE A 303 11.06 -27.98 -13.44
CA ILE A 303 10.95 -29.43 -13.27
C ILE A 303 9.55 -29.80 -12.81
N GLU A 304 9.01 -29.10 -11.81
CA GLU A 304 7.67 -29.37 -11.32
C GLU A 304 6.62 -29.16 -12.42
N LYS A 305 6.68 -28.04 -13.14
CA LYS A 305 5.76 -27.78 -14.25
C LYS A 305 5.73 -28.94 -15.26
N ARG A 306 6.92 -29.39 -15.70
CA ARG A 306 7.04 -30.51 -16.65
C ARG A 306 6.58 -31.84 -16.06
N TYR A 307 6.80 -32.05 -14.76
CA TYR A 307 6.35 -33.24 -14.03
C TYR A 307 4.82 -33.29 -13.93
N LEU A 308 4.17 -32.16 -13.63
CA LEU A 308 2.71 -32.04 -13.57
C LEU A 308 2.06 -32.20 -14.95
N GLU A 309 2.64 -31.60 -15.99
CA GLU A 309 2.21 -31.78 -17.38
C GLU A 309 2.30 -33.25 -17.81
N LEU A 310 3.40 -33.94 -17.50
CA LEU A 310 3.59 -35.36 -17.84
C LEU A 310 2.51 -36.24 -17.20
N LEU A 311 2.10 -35.92 -15.99
CA LEU A 311 1.08 -36.66 -15.24
C LEU A 311 -0.35 -36.16 -15.52
N ARG A 312 -0.53 -35.09 -16.30
CA ARG A 312 -1.82 -34.39 -16.51
C ARG A 312 -2.49 -33.98 -15.20
N LEU A 313 -1.68 -33.46 -14.28
CA LEU A 313 -2.09 -33.02 -12.95
C LEU A 313 -1.92 -31.50 -12.77
N ASP A 314 -1.65 -30.79 -13.85
CA ASP A 314 -1.44 -29.34 -13.89
C ASP A 314 -2.65 -28.53 -13.41
N GLU A 315 -3.88 -29.02 -13.61
CA GLU A 315 -5.11 -28.40 -13.10
C GLU A 315 -5.64 -29.03 -11.79
N SER A 316 -4.85 -29.89 -11.15
CA SER A 316 -5.30 -30.62 -9.96
C SER A 316 -5.47 -29.69 -8.75
N GLN A 317 -6.72 -29.50 -8.33
CA GLN A 317 -7.04 -28.76 -7.10
C GLN A 317 -6.38 -29.34 -5.85
N ALA A 318 -6.18 -30.66 -5.79
CA ALA A 318 -5.56 -31.33 -4.65
C ALA A 318 -4.09 -30.94 -4.48
N LEU A 319 -3.33 -30.87 -5.58
CA LEU A 319 -1.93 -30.43 -5.55
C LEU A 319 -1.81 -28.95 -5.24
N GLY A 320 -2.71 -28.11 -5.77
CA GLY A 320 -2.80 -26.70 -5.37
C GLY A 320 -3.03 -26.52 -3.87
N ARG A 321 -3.88 -27.35 -3.24
CA ARG A 321 -4.07 -27.34 -1.78
C ARG A 321 -2.82 -27.79 -1.02
N ILE A 322 -2.11 -28.80 -1.51
CA ILE A 322 -0.85 -29.27 -0.90
C ILE A 322 0.20 -28.16 -0.95
N GLN A 323 0.35 -27.48 -2.08
CA GLN A 323 1.26 -26.35 -2.22
C GLN A 323 0.90 -25.26 -1.20
N LEU A 324 -0.36 -24.82 -1.15
CA LEU A 324 -0.83 -23.82 -0.20
C LEU A 324 -0.55 -24.19 1.27
N ILE A 325 -0.78 -25.45 1.65
CA ILE A 325 -0.48 -25.93 3.01
C ILE A 325 1.02 -25.86 3.29
N SER A 326 1.85 -26.37 2.39
CA SER A 326 3.31 -26.36 2.56
C SER A 326 3.88 -24.94 2.60
N THR A 327 3.40 -24.04 1.75
CA THR A 327 3.70 -22.61 1.77
C THR A 327 3.28 -21.99 3.10
N GLY A 328 2.05 -22.25 3.58
CA GLY A 328 1.55 -21.74 4.85
C GLY A 328 2.39 -22.18 6.06
N VAL A 329 2.78 -23.47 6.10
CA VAL A 329 3.66 -24.00 7.14
C VAL A 329 5.02 -23.31 7.12
N SER A 330 5.62 -23.16 5.94
CA SER A 330 6.93 -22.51 5.78
C SER A 330 6.89 -21.02 6.14
N ILE A 331 5.82 -20.29 5.78
CA ILE A 331 5.61 -18.90 6.20
C ILE A 331 5.59 -18.83 7.74
N LEU A 332 4.79 -19.67 8.40
CA LEU A 332 4.67 -19.66 9.85
C LEU A 332 6.04 -19.91 10.53
N LEU A 333 6.77 -20.92 10.06
CA LEU A 333 8.11 -21.24 10.57
C LEU A 333 9.09 -20.09 10.34
N THR A 334 9.05 -19.45 9.18
CA THR A 334 9.90 -18.29 8.86
C THR A 334 9.58 -17.11 9.79
N VAL A 335 8.30 -16.82 10.03
CA VAL A 335 7.87 -15.77 10.95
C VAL A 335 8.33 -16.03 12.38
N ILE A 336 8.17 -17.27 12.86
CA ILE A 336 8.64 -17.67 14.19
C ILE A 336 10.16 -17.55 14.29
N ALA A 337 10.89 -18.04 13.29
CA ALA A 337 12.35 -18.01 13.26
C ALA A 337 12.89 -16.58 13.28
N VAL A 338 12.33 -15.68 12.48
CA VAL A 338 12.74 -14.26 12.45
C VAL A 338 12.44 -13.57 13.79
N ARG A 339 11.27 -13.79 14.39
CA ARG A 339 10.94 -13.23 15.70
C ARG A 339 11.83 -13.77 16.81
N ALA A 340 12.12 -15.07 16.80
CA ALA A 340 13.04 -15.69 17.74
C ALA A 340 14.45 -15.10 17.59
N TRP A 341 14.90 -14.89 16.35
CA TRP A 341 16.19 -14.25 16.06
C TRP A 341 16.27 -12.81 16.58
N GLU A 342 15.21 -12.01 16.43
CA GLU A 342 15.14 -10.66 17.01
C GLU A 342 15.21 -10.67 18.54
N LEU A 343 14.54 -11.62 19.19
CA LEU A 343 14.62 -11.80 20.64
C LEU A 343 16.03 -12.20 21.08
N VAL A 344 16.66 -13.14 20.38
CA VAL A 344 18.06 -13.52 20.63
C VAL A 344 18.97 -12.31 20.46
N HIS A 345 18.84 -11.54 19.37
CA HIS A 345 19.68 -10.37 19.12
C HIS A 345 19.48 -9.26 20.17
N THR A 346 18.25 -9.03 20.64
CA THR A 346 17.97 -8.05 21.70
C THR A 346 18.49 -8.50 23.06
N LEU A 347 18.36 -9.79 23.40
CA LEU A 347 18.93 -10.36 24.62
C LEU A 347 20.46 -10.35 24.58
N TRP A 348 21.05 -10.73 23.44
CA TRP A 348 22.50 -10.71 23.22
C TRP A 348 23.04 -9.28 23.23
N GLY A 349 22.30 -8.32 22.66
CA GLY A 349 22.59 -6.89 22.74
C GLY A 349 22.50 -6.33 24.16
N LYS A 350 21.58 -6.82 25.00
CA LYS A 350 21.51 -6.49 26.43
C LYS A 350 22.64 -7.14 27.24
N LEU A 351 23.03 -8.37 26.89
CA LEU A 351 24.11 -9.12 27.54
C LEU A 351 25.50 -8.56 27.18
N LEU A 352 25.72 -8.14 25.94
CA LEU A 352 26.97 -7.51 25.48
C LEU A 352 26.99 -5.98 25.66
N GLY A 353 25.83 -5.34 25.81
CA GLY A 353 25.65 -3.90 25.77
C GLY A 353 25.62 -3.22 27.14
N ASN A 354 26.68 -3.38 27.92
CA ASN A 354 27.07 -2.40 28.97
C ASN A 354 28.38 -1.66 28.62
N LYS A 355 28.90 -1.77 27.38
CA LYS A 355 30.20 -1.18 26.99
C LYS A 355 30.27 -0.48 25.61
N ALA A 356 29.14 -0.15 24.98
CA ALA A 356 29.14 0.62 23.72
C ALA A 356 28.70 2.08 23.93
N LYS A 357 29.67 2.88 24.42
CA LYS A 357 29.90 4.31 24.14
C LYS A 357 28.69 5.18 23.76
N LYS A 358 28.31 6.04 24.72
CA LYS A 358 28.30 7.50 24.51
C LYS A 358 29.55 7.88 23.69
N ARG A 359 29.40 8.06 22.38
CA ARG A 359 30.34 8.86 21.59
C ARG A 359 29.82 10.30 21.62
N SER A 360 30.07 10.97 22.73
CA SER A 360 30.33 12.40 22.69
C SER A 360 31.59 12.57 21.84
N LYS A 361 31.44 13.20 20.67
CA LYS A 361 32.58 13.64 19.88
C LYS A 361 32.84 15.08 20.29
N VAL A 362 33.89 15.28 21.08
CA VAL A 362 34.46 16.60 21.41
C VAL A 362 35.80 16.70 20.66
N VAL A 363 36.15 17.93 20.28
CA VAL A 363 37.48 18.48 19.89
C VAL A 363 37.79 18.41 18.38
N ALA A 364 38.20 19.48 17.66
CA ALA A 364 38.86 20.74 18.05
C ALA A 364 38.56 21.93 17.12
N GLU A 365 38.46 23.11 17.75
CA GLU A 365 38.90 24.47 17.36
C GLU A 365 38.68 25.03 15.95
N GLY A 366 37.91 26.14 15.87
CA GLY A 366 38.28 27.19 14.92
C GLY A 366 37.21 28.16 14.39
N SER A 367 35.95 28.17 14.82
CA SER A 367 35.05 29.34 14.64
C SER A 367 33.67 29.06 15.23
N GLN A 368 33.09 30.08 15.86
CA GLN A 368 31.81 30.09 16.55
C GLN A 368 30.65 29.49 15.73
N LEU A 369 30.06 28.41 16.23
CA LEU A 369 28.64 28.30 16.59
C LEU A 369 28.38 26.88 17.11
N VAL A 370 28.32 26.77 18.43
CA VAL A 370 27.81 25.58 19.11
C VAL A 370 26.30 25.56 18.92
N THR A 371 25.82 24.66 18.08
CA THR A 371 24.49 24.07 18.23
C THR A 371 24.69 22.56 18.38
N GLU A 372 24.72 22.11 19.63
CA GLU A 372 24.44 20.71 19.97
C GLU A 372 23.12 20.28 19.28
N PRO A 373 22.96 19.03 18.84
CA PRO A 373 21.77 18.61 18.10
C PRO A 373 20.54 18.69 19.03
N THR A 374 19.77 19.75 18.89
CA THR A 374 18.58 20.05 19.72
C THR A 374 17.33 19.28 19.33
N ILE A 375 17.38 18.29 18.42
CA ILE A 375 16.16 17.84 17.78
C ILE A 375 15.89 16.35 17.99
N ASN A 376 15.17 16.04 19.07
CA ASN A 376 14.46 14.75 19.22
C ASN A 376 13.13 14.72 18.43
N ASP A 377 12.73 15.83 17.80
CA ASP A 377 11.47 15.95 17.05
C ASP A 377 11.68 15.84 15.52
N PRO A 378 11.08 14.83 14.86
CA PRO A 378 11.38 14.56 13.45
C PRO A 378 10.89 15.66 12.49
N VAL A 379 9.88 16.44 12.86
CA VAL A 379 9.38 17.55 12.02
C VAL A 379 10.33 18.74 12.13
N ALA A 380 10.77 19.08 13.34
CA ALA A 380 11.75 20.14 13.52
C ALA A 380 13.05 19.85 12.74
N TRP A 381 13.47 18.58 12.68
CA TRP A 381 14.67 18.18 11.93
C TRP A 381 14.48 18.42 10.42
N MET A 382 13.33 18.05 9.86
CA MET A 382 13.02 18.32 8.45
C MET A 382 12.94 19.80 8.13
N LEU A 383 12.41 20.62 9.04
CA LEU A 383 12.34 22.07 8.86
C LEU A 383 13.72 22.71 8.94
N GLN A 384 14.60 22.22 9.82
CA GLN A 384 15.99 22.65 9.87
C GLN A 384 16.74 22.28 8.58
N ASP A 385 16.64 21.02 8.12
CA ASP A 385 17.24 20.57 6.85
C ASP A 385 16.72 21.38 5.65
N PHE A 386 15.43 21.75 5.65
CA PHE A 386 14.88 22.65 4.64
C PHE A 386 15.57 24.02 4.64
N LEU A 387 15.72 24.66 5.82
CA LEU A 387 16.38 25.96 5.93
C LEU A 387 17.87 25.89 5.54
N GLU A 388 18.57 24.82 5.91
CA GLU A 388 19.99 24.63 5.61
C GLU A 388 20.27 24.38 4.12
N ARG A 389 19.28 23.88 3.38
CA ARG A 389 19.39 23.62 1.93
C ARG A 389 19.06 24.82 1.06
N LEU A 390 18.45 25.86 1.62
CA LEU A 390 18.17 27.08 0.86
C LEU A 390 19.50 27.74 0.47
N THR A 391 19.66 28.04 -0.81
CA THR A 391 20.76 28.89 -1.27
C THR A 391 20.55 30.34 -0.81
N GLU A 392 21.62 31.13 -0.73
CA GLU A 392 21.51 32.55 -0.35
C GLU A 392 20.57 33.34 -1.29
N GLU A 393 20.53 32.96 -2.57
CA GLU A 393 19.65 33.58 -3.57
C GLU A 393 18.18 33.21 -3.32
N GLU A 394 17.87 31.94 -3.06
CA GLU A 394 16.53 31.47 -2.73
C GLU A 394 16.03 32.07 -1.41
N GLU A 395 16.90 32.16 -0.40
CA GLU A 395 16.55 32.79 0.87
C GLU A 395 16.23 34.27 0.66
N LYS A 396 17.07 35.02 -0.07
CA LYS A 396 16.80 36.43 -0.38
C LYS A 396 15.50 36.60 -1.16
N SER A 397 15.24 35.71 -2.12
CA SER A 397 13.99 35.70 -2.90
C SER A 397 12.77 35.46 -2.00
N LEU A 398 12.82 34.43 -1.13
CA LEU A 398 11.74 34.12 -0.21
C LEU A 398 11.53 35.22 0.85
N MET A 399 12.60 35.84 1.32
CA MET A 399 12.53 36.97 2.25
C MET A 399 11.98 38.24 1.60
N GLY A 400 12.16 38.41 0.29
CA GLY A 400 11.61 39.51 -0.50
C GLY A 400 10.10 39.39 -0.76
N ASP A 401 9.55 38.17 -0.79
CA ASP A 401 8.10 37.93 -0.82
C ASP A 401 7.52 38.02 0.62
N PRO A 402 6.51 38.88 0.88
CA PRO A 402 5.85 38.94 2.19
C PRO A 402 5.37 37.58 2.71
N THR A 403 4.96 36.71 1.79
CA THR A 403 4.44 35.38 2.12
C THR A 403 5.57 34.44 2.53
N GLY A 404 6.61 34.33 1.69
CA GLY A 404 7.82 33.56 1.99
C GLY A 404 8.50 34.04 3.29
N SER A 405 8.62 35.34 3.48
CA SER A 405 9.22 35.96 4.68
C SER A 405 8.49 35.57 5.95
N HIS A 406 7.15 35.57 5.93
CA HIS A 406 6.34 35.13 7.06
C HIS A 406 6.56 33.65 7.39
N VAL A 407 6.58 32.77 6.38
CA VAL A 407 6.84 31.34 6.55
C VAL A 407 8.22 31.09 7.15
N LEU A 408 9.27 31.70 6.58
CA LEU A 408 10.64 31.55 7.08
C LEU A 408 10.79 32.05 8.52
N LYS A 409 10.21 33.22 8.85
CA LYS A 409 10.22 33.75 10.22
C LYS A 409 9.49 32.82 11.19
N ARG A 410 8.30 32.34 10.83
CA ARG A 410 7.52 31.40 11.65
C ARG A 410 8.31 30.13 11.96
N ILE A 411 8.98 29.55 10.97
CA ILE A 411 9.79 28.34 11.14
C ILE A 411 10.99 28.62 12.05
N ARG A 412 11.72 29.72 11.80
CA ARG A 412 12.89 30.11 12.62
C ARG A 412 12.52 30.35 14.08
N THR A 413 11.41 31.05 14.33
CA THR A 413 10.90 31.28 15.69
C THR A 413 10.52 29.96 16.37
N ALA A 414 9.78 29.08 15.70
CA ALA A 414 9.40 27.78 16.26
C ALA A 414 10.62 26.89 16.60
N LEU A 415 11.63 26.86 15.71
CA LEU A 415 12.91 26.18 15.93
C LEU A 415 13.68 26.73 17.14
N LYS A 416 13.69 28.05 17.32
CA LYS A 416 14.34 28.71 18.45
C LYS A 416 13.63 28.44 19.77
N ASP A 417 12.30 28.53 19.77
CA ASP A 417 11.48 28.38 20.97
C ASP A 417 11.26 26.91 21.37
N LYS A 418 11.76 25.95 20.55
CA LYS A 418 11.57 24.50 20.71
C LYS A 418 10.11 24.08 20.87
N ASN A 419 9.20 24.85 20.27
CA ASN A 419 7.77 24.65 20.42
C ASN A 419 7.25 23.60 19.41
N PHE A 420 7.69 22.36 19.56
CA PHE A 420 7.26 21.23 18.74
C PHE A 420 6.66 20.12 19.60
N SER A 421 5.34 19.95 19.48
CA SER A 421 4.59 18.76 19.91
C SER A 421 4.35 17.80 18.74
N SER A 422 5.24 17.77 17.74
CA SER A 422 4.96 17.12 16.46
C SER A 422 4.80 15.62 16.59
N ARG A 423 5.48 14.99 17.55
CA ARG A 423 5.29 13.56 17.84
C ARG A 423 3.85 13.26 18.24
N ASP A 424 3.30 13.99 19.21
CA ASP A 424 1.95 13.75 19.72
C ASP A 424 0.90 14.13 18.67
N GLU A 425 1.16 15.16 17.88
CA GLU A 425 0.28 15.56 16.77
C GLU A 425 0.28 14.53 15.63
N VAL A 426 1.44 14.01 15.25
CA VAL A 426 1.55 12.96 14.22
C VAL A 426 0.89 11.67 14.69
N LEU A 427 1.19 11.25 15.93
CA LEU A 427 0.57 10.06 16.51
C LEU A 427 -0.94 10.26 16.67
N GLY A 428 -1.38 11.41 17.16
CA GLY A 428 -2.80 11.76 17.26
C GLY A 428 -3.51 11.74 15.90
N GLY A 429 -2.86 12.23 14.85
CA GLY A 429 -3.36 12.16 13.48
C GLY A 429 -3.51 10.72 12.97
N ILE A 430 -2.51 9.87 13.23
CA ILE A 430 -2.57 8.44 12.90
C ILE A 430 -3.69 7.75 13.69
N MET A 431 -3.77 7.97 15.00
CA MET A 431 -4.80 7.39 15.86
C MET A 431 -6.20 7.80 15.42
N ASN A 432 -6.39 9.08 15.07
CA ASN A 432 -7.64 9.56 14.51
C ASN A 432 -7.99 8.85 13.19
N ALA A 433 -7.04 8.68 12.29
CA ALA A 433 -7.24 7.97 11.02
C ALA A 433 -7.52 6.47 11.22
N MET A 434 -7.04 5.91 12.34
CA MET A 434 -7.39 4.56 12.80
C MET A 434 -8.78 4.48 13.44
N GLY A 435 -9.49 5.59 13.63
CA GLY A 435 -10.78 5.61 14.33
C GLY A 435 -10.65 5.53 15.85
N LYS A 436 -9.49 5.90 16.40
CA LYS A 436 -9.17 5.82 17.83
C LYS A 436 -9.01 7.21 18.46
N ASP A 437 -9.37 7.33 19.73
CA ASP A 437 -9.11 8.52 20.54
C ASP A 437 -7.63 8.58 20.98
N ALA A 438 -7.27 9.62 21.76
CA ALA A 438 -5.91 9.82 22.24
C ALA A 438 -5.43 8.70 23.19
N ASP A 439 -6.38 8.04 23.87
CA ASP A 439 -6.11 6.94 24.80
C ASP A 439 -6.06 5.57 24.09
N GLY A 440 -6.38 5.55 22.78
CA GLY A 440 -6.35 4.36 21.94
C GLY A 440 -7.63 3.54 21.97
N ASN A 441 -8.71 4.06 22.57
CA ASN A 441 -10.03 3.45 22.51
C ASN A 441 -10.71 3.79 21.19
N THR A 442 -11.57 2.89 20.71
CA THR A 442 -12.41 3.14 19.54
C THR A 442 -13.28 4.37 19.79
N LYS A 443 -13.30 5.31 18.85
CA LYS A 443 -14.14 6.50 18.94
C LYS A 443 -15.61 6.08 18.94
N GLN A 444 -16.23 6.13 20.10
CA GLN A 444 -17.68 5.97 20.20
C GLN A 444 -18.35 7.25 19.68
N SER A 445 -19.41 7.09 18.88
CA SER A 445 -20.27 8.21 18.50
C SER A 445 -20.79 8.88 19.77
N LYS A 446 -20.59 10.19 19.88
CA LYS A 446 -21.50 11.02 20.67
C LYS A 446 -22.81 11.20 19.92
#